data_AF-A0A9P6YFP1-F1
#
_entry.id   AF-A0A9P6YFP1-F1
#
_cell.length_a   1.000
_cell.length_b   1.000
_cell.length_c   1.000
_cell.angle_alpha   90.00
_cell.angle_beta   90.00
_cell.angle_gamma   90.00
#
_symmetry.space_group_name_H-M   'P 1'
#
loop_
_entity.id
_entity.type
_entity.pdbx_description
1 polymer ?
#
loop_
_entity_poly.entity_id
_entity_poly.type
_entity_poly.pdbx_seq_one_letter_code
_entity_poly.pdbx_strand_id
1 'polypeptide(L)'
;MQVVLILFSLVFYKKPRLEAGSLRKADQVDVARKVPPHVVCERIHLDGISFALAKAREAYDNNKDDEKDNALKFFKILAVFGKDLARARDIAKIRNHLEDCLKDNGLTVEENKKEWEHYINYIKTIDDVLKKKGLRYDSTKRANNAETPAAHAFDDIMEDLGDLGDLSGNVNKRPLGETEMDIDEEGTTKRSRNL
;
A
#
# COMPACT_ATOMS: atom_id res chain seq x y z
N MET A 1 -7.66 -16.19 -10.95
CA MET A 1 -7.39 -15.62 -12.29
C MET A 1 -8.57 -14.87 -12.92
N GLN A 2 -9.82 -15.27 -12.66
CA GLN A 2 -11.00 -14.68 -13.31
C GLN A 2 -11.26 -13.20 -12.94
N VAL A 3 -10.97 -12.79 -11.70
CA VAL A 3 -11.20 -11.41 -11.21
C VAL A 3 -10.32 -10.37 -11.93
N VAL A 4 -9.07 -10.74 -12.21
CA VAL A 4 -8.09 -9.86 -12.88
C VAL A 4 -8.48 -9.65 -14.35
N LEU A 5 -8.89 -10.72 -15.04
CA LEU A 5 -9.42 -10.66 -16.41
C LEU A 5 -10.74 -9.89 -16.49
N ILE A 6 -11.59 -9.96 -15.46
CA ILE A 6 -12.80 -9.14 -15.35
C ILE A 6 -12.44 -7.67 -15.18
N LEU A 7 -11.47 -7.32 -14.33
CA LEU A 7 -11.00 -5.95 -14.15
C LEU A 7 -10.34 -5.37 -15.41
N PHE A 8 -9.56 -6.17 -16.14
CA PHE A 8 -8.99 -5.77 -17.43
C PHE A 8 -10.05 -5.62 -18.53
N SER A 9 -11.11 -6.43 -18.51
CA SER A 9 -12.27 -6.25 -19.38
C SER A 9 -13.07 -5.00 -19.03
N LEU A 10 -13.17 -4.65 -17.75
CA LEU A 10 -13.95 -3.51 -17.25
C LEU A 10 -13.46 -2.16 -17.79
N VAL A 11 -12.19 -2.03 -18.17
CA VAL A 11 -11.60 -0.83 -18.80
C VAL A 11 -12.34 -0.42 -20.07
N PHE A 12 -12.88 -1.40 -20.79
CA PHE A 12 -13.59 -1.19 -22.05
C PHE A 12 -15.10 -0.93 -21.87
N TYR A 13 -15.62 -0.94 -20.62
CA TYR A 13 -17.03 -0.68 -20.36
C TYR A 13 -17.32 0.80 -20.16
N LYS A 14 -18.55 1.21 -20.50
CA LYS A 14 -19.05 2.59 -20.43
C LYS A 14 -19.08 3.18 -19.00
N LYS A 15 -18.99 2.34 -17.95
CA LYS A 15 -19.04 2.72 -16.52
C LYS A 15 -18.07 1.88 -15.64
N PRO A 16 -16.75 1.93 -15.90
CA PRO A 16 -15.78 1.02 -15.30
C PRO A 16 -15.67 1.17 -13.77
N ARG A 17 -15.85 2.40 -13.27
CA ARG A 17 -15.78 2.73 -11.85
C ARG A 17 -16.96 2.18 -11.03
N LEU A 18 -18.15 2.09 -11.62
CA LEU A 18 -19.34 1.59 -10.93
C LEU A 18 -19.24 0.08 -10.74
N GLU A 19 -18.84 -0.65 -11.78
CA GLU A 19 -18.62 -2.09 -11.71
C GLU A 19 -17.48 -2.46 -10.77
N ALA A 20 -16.36 -1.73 -10.81
CA ALA A 20 -15.28 -1.90 -9.84
C ALA A 20 -15.77 -1.66 -8.40
N GLY A 21 -16.66 -0.68 -8.20
CA GLY A 21 -17.30 -0.42 -6.91
C GLY A 21 -18.24 -1.54 -6.46
N SER A 22 -19.03 -2.10 -7.38
CA SER A 22 -19.90 -3.24 -7.12
C SER A 22 -19.10 -4.49 -6.76
N LEU A 23 -18.01 -4.75 -7.48
CA LEU A 23 -17.11 -5.86 -7.21
C LEU A 23 -16.45 -5.71 -5.84
N ARG A 24 -15.96 -4.51 -5.50
CA ARG A 24 -15.40 -4.21 -4.18
C ARG A 24 -16.43 -4.39 -3.07
N LYS A 25 -17.68 -3.95 -3.27
CA LYS A 25 -18.76 -4.13 -2.28
C LYS A 25 -19.12 -5.60 -2.11
N ALA A 26 -19.19 -6.37 -3.19
CA ALA A 26 -19.46 -7.80 -3.14
C ALA A 26 -18.36 -8.55 -2.36
N ASP A 27 -17.10 -8.16 -2.56
CA ASP A 27 -15.95 -8.67 -1.81
C ASP A 27 -16.02 -8.39 -0.30
N GLN A 28 -16.57 -7.23 0.09
CA GLN A 28 -16.73 -6.84 1.49
C GLN A 28 -17.87 -7.56 2.21
N VAL A 29 -18.89 -8.05 1.48
CA VAL A 29 -20.09 -8.67 2.04
C VAL A 29 -19.96 -10.20 2.16
N ASP A 30 -19.27 -10.85 1.23
CA ASP A 30 -19.11 -12.31 1.22
C ASP A 30 -17.72 -12.73 1.71
N VAL A 31 -17.65 -13.17 2.97
CA VAL A 31 -16.41 -13.63 3.62
C VAL A 31 -15.76 -14.80 2.86
N ALA A 32 -16.54 -15.63 2.17
CA ALA A 32 -16.03 -16.75 1.38
C ALA A 32 -15.43 -16.31 0.03
N ARG A 33 -15.74 -15.10 -0.44
CA ARG A 33 -15.22 -14.54 -1.69
C ARG A 33 -14.17 -13.45 -1.49
N LYS A 34 -13.87 -13.11 -0.23
CA LYS A 34 -12.93 -12.06 0.15
C LYS A 34 -11.57 -12.29 -0.50
N VAL A 35 -11.17 -11.37 -1.37
CA VAL A 35 -9.88 -11.39 -2.04
C VAL A 35 -8.80 -11.10 -0.99
N PRO A 36 -7.79 -11.97 -0.84
CA PRO A 36 -6.72 -11.75 0.12
C PRO A 36 -5.98 -10.43 -0.16
N PRO A 37 -5.54 -9.68 0.87
CA PRO A 37 -4.87 -8.38 0.68
C PRO A 37 -3.63 -8.44 -0.22
N HIS A 38 -2.87 -9.54 -0.18
CA HIS A 38 -1.71 -9.72 -1.05
C HIS A 38 -2.10 -9.87 -2.52
N VAL A 39 -3.24 -10.49 -2.82
CA VAL A 39 -3.78 -10.59 -4.19
C VAL A 39 -4.22 -9.21 -4.69
N VAL A 40 -4.86 -8.40 -3.84
CA VAL A 40 -5.22 -7.01 -4.19
C VAL A 40 -3.96 -6.20 -4.50
N CYS A 41 -2.95 -6.28 -3.65
CA CYS A 41 -1.68 -5.60 -3.90
C CYS A 41 -1.03 -6.06 -5.22
N GLU A 42 -0.76 -7.36 -5.36
CA GLU A 42 0.06 -7.86 -6.46
C GLU A 42 -0.70 -7.95 -7.78
N ARG A 43 -1.92 -8.49 -7.76
CA ARG A 43 -2.67 -8.81 -8.98
C ARG A 43 -3.61 -7.70 -9.45
N ILE A 44 -4.00 -6.79 -8.57
CA ILE A 44 -4.84 -5.65 -8.96
C ILE A 44 -3.96 -4.42 -9.14
N HIS A 45 -3.19 -4.03 -8.12
CA HIS A 45 -2.40 -2.81 -8.21
C HIS A 45 -1.15 -2.98 -9.08
N LEU A 46 -0.25 -3.91 -8.78
CA LEU A 46 1.02 -3.99 -9.54
C LEU A 46 0.77 -4.35 -11.02
N ASP A 47 0.01 -5.42 -11.28
CA ASP A 47 -0.35 -5.82 -12.65
C ASP A 47 -1.12 -4.70 -13.38
N GLY A 48 -2.02 -4.01 -12.67
CA GLY A 48 -2.81 -2.91 -13.24
C GLY A 48 -1.99 -1.67 -13.58
N ILE A 49 -1.01 -1.33 -12.75
CA ILE A 49 -0.05 -0.23 -12.99
C ILE A 49 0.82 -0.56 -14.21
N SER A 50 1.40 -1.76 -14.25
CA SER A 50 2.21 -2.21 -15.38
C SER A 50 1.42 -2.17 -16.69
N PHE A 51 0.18 -2.65 -16.67
CA PHE A 51 -0.71 -2.59 -17.83
C PHE A 51 -1.00 -1.15 -18.27
N ALA A 52 -1.42 -0.29 -17.35
CA ALA A 52 -1.82 1.08 -17.68
C ALA A 52 -0.66 1.89 -18.26
N LEU A 53 0.53 1.78 -17.66
CA LEU A 53 1.71 2.51 -18.11
C LEU A 53 2.31 1.94 -19.41
N ALA A 54 2.34 0.61 -19.56
CA ALA A 54 2.76 -0.01 -20.83
C ALA A 54 1.83 0.39 -21.99
N LYS A 55 0.51 0.41 -21.75
CA LYS A 55 -0.47 0.85 -22.77
C LYS A 55 -0.36 2.35 -23.06
N ALA A 56 -0.13 3.18 -22.04
CA ALA A 56 0.09 4.61 -22.25
C ALA A 56 1.37 4.85 -23.07
N ARG A 57 2.43 4.07 -22.85
CA ARG A 57 3.67 4.12 -23.61
C ARG A 57 3.48 3.68 -25.06
N GLU A 58 2.83 2.54 -25.29
CA GLU A 58 2.50 2.05 -26.63
C GLU A 58 1.67 3.09 -27.41
N ALA A 59 0.69 3.72 -26.76
CA ALA A 59 -0.11 4.77 -27.39
C ALA A 59 0.70 6.03 -27.69
N TYR A 60 1.63 6.41 -26.80
CA TYR A 60 2.55 7.53 -27.01
C TYR A 60 3.47 7.30 -28.22
N ASP A 61 4.10 6.12 -28.32
CA ASP A 61 4.99 5.78 -29.45
C ASP A 61 4.24 5.76 -30.79
N ASN A 62 2.94 5.45 -30.77
CA ASN A 62 2.08 5.41 -31.94
C ASN A 62 1.34 6.74 -32.24
N ASN A 63 1.63 7.82 -31.51
CA ASN A 63 0.95 9.13 -31.62
C ASN A 63 -0.58 9.05 -31.46
N LYS A 64 -1.06 8.20 -30.54
CA LYS A 64 -2.48 8.00 -30.26
C LYS A 64 -2.86 8.58 -28.91
N ASP A 65 -3.00 9.90 -28.85
CA ASP A 65 -3.26 10.62 -27.60
C ASP A 65 -4.56 10.16 -26.90
N ASP A 66 -5.62 9.83 -27.65
CA ASP A 66 -6.87 9.30 -27.10
C ASP A 66 -6.68 7.93 -26.42
N GLU A 67 -5.86 7.05 -26.99
CA GLU A 67 -5.55 5.75 -26.40
C GLU A 67 -4.68 5.90 -25.15
N LYS A 68 -3.76 6.87 -25.15
CA LYS A 68 -2.95 7.22 -23.97
C LYS A 68 -3.83 7.70 -22.82
N ASP A 69 -4.73 8.65 -23.07
CA ASP A 69 -5.68 9.14 -22.06
C ASP A 69 -6.57 8.00 -21.54
N ASN A 70 -7.05 7.12 -22.42
CA ASN A 70 -7.83 5.96 -22.03
C ASN A 70 -7.04 4.96 -21.16
N ALA A 71 -5.76 4.74 -21.47
CA ALA A 71 -4.89 3.93 -20.62
C ALA A 71 -4.72 4.56 -19.22
N LEU A 72 -4.53 5.87 -19.14
CA LEU A 72 -4.41 6.59 -17.85
C LEU A 72 -5.73 6.62 -17.05
N LYS A 73 -6.89 6.52 -17.70
CA LYS A 73 -8.18 6.34 -17.01
C LYS A 73 -8.24 5.05 -16.19
N PHE A 74 -7.39 4.06 -16.45
CA PHE A 74 -7.30 2.85 -15.63
C PHE A 74 -7.01 3.16 -14.15
N PHE A 75 -6.28 4.23 -13.85
CA PHE A 75 -6.02 4.66 -12.47
C PHE A 75 -7.29 5.02 -11.69
N LYS A 76 -8.40 5.40 -12.35
CA LYS A 76 -9.72 5.55 -11.70
C LYS A 76 -10.25 4.23 -11.13
N ILE A 77 -9.97 3.12 -11.80
CA ILE A 77 -10.36 1.78 -11.36
C ILE A 77 -9.50 1.37 -10.17
N LEU A 78 -8.18 1.56 -10.27
CA LEU A 78 -7.25 1.27 -9.19
C LEU A 78 -7.56 2.06 -7.91
N ALA A 79 -7.99 3.32 -8.03
CA ALA A 79 -8.41 4.14 -6.89
C ALA A 79 -9.62 3.58 -6.12
N VAL A 80 -10.46 2.75 -6.75
CA VAL A 80 -11.58 2.10 -6.06
C VAL A 80 -11.07 1.09 -5.03
N PHE A 81 -10.03 0.33 -5.40
CA PHE A 81 -9.39 -0.69 -4.57
C PHE A 81 -8.34 -0.11 -3.61
N GLY A 82 -7.72 1.03 -3.97
CA GLY A 82 -6.68 1.66 -3.15
C GLY A 82 -7.15 2.10 -1.77
N LYS A 83 -8.44 2.37 -1.59
CA LYS A 83 -9.04 2.77 -0.31
C LYS A 83 -9.01 1.66 0.75
N ASP A 84 -8.96 0.41 0.31
CA ASP A 84 -9.05 -0.76 1.19
C ASP A 84 -7.66 -1.34 1.52
N LEU A 85 -6.59 -0.64 1.16
CA LEU A 85 -5.22 -1.06 1.47
C LEU A 85 -4.94 -1.05 2.98
N ALA A 86 -4.76 -2.23 3.56
CA ALA A 86 -4.57 -2.38 4.99
C ALA A 86 -3.11 -2.22 5.45
N ARG A 87 -2.13 -2.55 4.61
CA ARG A 87 -0.72 -2.65 5.03
C ARG A 87 0.11 -1.51 4.42
N ALA A 88 0.84 -0.78 5.25
CA ALA A 88 1.76 0.27 4.77
C ALA A 88 2.79 -0.31 3.80
N ARG A 89 3.37 -1.48 4.12
CA ARG A 89 4.30 -2.20 3.22
C ARG A 89 3.74 -2.41 1.80
N ASP A 90 2.46 -2.71 1.65
CA ASP A 90 1.84 -2.88 0.33
C ASP A 90 1.79 -1.55 -0.42
N ILE A 91 1.50 -0.45 0.27
CA ILE A 91 1.47 0.89 -0.32
C ILE A 91 2.88 1.31 -0.76
N ALA A 92 3.92 1.05 0.04
CA ALA A 92 5.32 1.28 -0.38
C ALA A 92 5.69 0.44 -1.60
N LYS A 93 5.31 -0.84 -1.62
CA LYS A 93 5.54 -1.73 -2.78
C LYS A 93 4.87 -1.17 -4.03
N ILE A 94 3.61 -0.70 -3.91
CA ILE A 94 2.86 -0.07 -5.00
C ILE A 94 3.54 1.22 -5.48
N ARG A 95 3.96 2.09 -4.55
CA ARG A 95 4.66 3.35 -4.87
C ARG A 95 5.96 3.09 -5.61
N ASN A 96 6.78 2.19 -5.09
CA ASN A 96 8.05 1.84 -5.71
C ASN A 96 7.84 1.29 -7.13
N HIS A 97 6.93 0.33 -7.27
CA HIS A 97 6.60 -0.29 -8.56
C HIS A 97 6.08 0.71 -9.59
N LEU A 98 5.35 1.72 -9.12
CA LEU A 98 4.79 2.76 -9.98
C LEU A 98 5.87 3.73 -10.48
N GLU A 99 6.82 4.11 -9.62
CA GLU A 99 8.01 4.86 -10.03
C GLU A 99 8.89 4.06 -11.00
N ASP A 100 9.07 2.76 -10.76
CA ASP A 100 9.83 1.86 -11.65
C ASP A 100 9.16 1.75 -13.01
N CYS A 101 7.85 1.49 -13.03
CA CYS A 101 7.12 1.40 -14.28
C CYS A 101 7.15 2.72 -15.07
N LEU A 102 7.12 3.89 -14.41
CA LEU A 102 7.27 5.16 -15.11
C LEU A 102 8.64 5.29 -15.76
N LYS A 103 9.71 4.96 -15.01
CA LYS A 103 11.08 5.00 -15.49
C LYS A 103 11.31 4.02 -16.64
N ASP A 104 10.88 2.78 -16.48
CA ASP A 104 11.06 1.70 -17.46
C ASP A 104 10.31 1.98 -18.76
N ASN A 105 9.12 2.60 -18.66
CA ASN A 105 8.34 3.02 -19.83
C ASN A 105 8.80 4.39 -20.37
N GLY A 106 9.78 5.06 -19.75
CA GLY A 106 10.23 6.39 -20.16
C GLY A 106 9.12 7.45 -20.16
N LEU A 107 8.16 7.31 -19.25
CA LEU A 107 7.02 8.22 -19.12
C LEU A 107 7.29 9.22 -17.99
N THR A 108 7.08 10.50 -18.27
CA THR A 108 7.17 11.57 -17.26
C THR A 108 5.76 12.03 -16.90
N VAL A 109 5.48 12.09 -15.60
CA VAL A 109 4.20 12.59 -15.09
C VAL A 109 4.15 14.10 -15.30
N GLU A 110 3.12 14.55 -15.99
CA GLU A 110 2.91 15.98 -16.23
C GLU A 110 1.75 16.48 -15.36
N GLU A 111 2.06 17.04 -14.19
CA GLU A 111 1.06 17.41 -13.17
C GLU A 111 0.02 18.43 -13.66
N ASN A 112 0.38 19.25 -14.64
CA ASN A 112 -0.49 20.28 -15.22
C ASN A 112 -1.41 19.74 -16.33
N LYS A 113 -1.26 18.47 -16.76
CA LYS A 113 -2.07 17.88 -17.81
C LYS A 113 -3.22 17.06 -17.24
N LYS A 114 -4.41 17.22 -17.86
CA LYS A 114 -5.65 16.53 -17.45
C LYS A 114 -5.56 15.01 -17.54
N GLU A 115 -4.82 14.47 -18.52
CA GLU A 115 -4.63 13.03 -18.70
C GLU A 115 -3.99 12.35 -17.47
N TRP A 116 -3.11 13.06 -16.75
CA TRP A 116 -2.44 12.56 -15.56
C TRP A 116 -3.26 12.75 -14.27
N GLU A 117 -4.38 13.47 -14.32
CA GLU A 117 -5.22 13.73 -13.14
C GLU A 117 -5.68 12.43 -12.47
N HIS A 118 -5.94 11.38 -13.25
CA HIS A 118 -6.37 10.08 -12.73
C HIS A 118 -5.25 9.35 -11.99
N TYR A 119 -4.03 9.44 -12.49
CA TYR A 119 -2.84 8.97 -11.82
C TYR A 119 -2.60 9.73 -10.50
N ILE A 120 -2.65 11.07 -10.54
CA ILE A 120 -2.45 11.92 -9.36
C ILE A 120 -3.50 11.63 -8.28
N ASN A 121 -4.76 11.48 -8.68
CA ASN A 121 -5.83 11.13 -7.76
C ASN A 121 -5.67 9.73 -7.16
N TYR A 122 -5.14 8.77 -7.92
CA TYR A 122 -4.82 7.44 -7.40
C TYR A 122 -3.72 7.51 -6.34
N ILE A 123 -2.65 8.26 -6.61
CA ILE A 123 -1.58 8.53 -5.65
C ILE A 123 -2.12 9.15 -4.36
N LYS A 124 -2.92 10.21 -4.45
CA LYS A 124 -3.57 10.83 -3.28
C LYS A 124 -4.40 9.81 -2.50
N THR A 125 -5.13 8.94 -3.20
CA THR A 125 -5.98 7.92 -2.56
C THR A 125 -5.17 6.94 -1.71
N ILE A 126 -4.01 6.47 -2.19
CA ILE A 126 -3.17 5.53 -1.43
C ILE A 126 -2.36 6.24 -0.34
N ASP A 127 -1.97 7.50 -0.54
CA ASP A 127 -1.31 8.32 0.48
C ASP A 127 -2.25 8.68 1.63
N ASP A 128 -3.52 8.97 1.33
CA ASP A 128 -4.54 9.25 2.36
C ASP A 128 -4.71 8.06 3.33
N VAL A 129 -4.47 6.84 2.84
CA VAL A 129 -4.48 5.64 3.69
C VAL A 129 -3.28 5.60 4.64
N LEU A 130 -2.11 6.07 4.21
CA LEU A 130 -0.93 6.21 5.08
C LEU A 130 -1.12 7.34 6.08
N LYS A 131 -1.64 8.49 5.63
CA LYS A 131 -1.88 9.67 6.47
C LYS A 131 -2.83 9.35 7.62
N LYS A 132 -3.89 8.57 7.36
CA LYS A 132 -4.80 8.07 8.41
C LYS A 132 -4.13 7.19 9.46
N LYS A 133 -2.95 6.64 9.16
CA LYS A 133 -2.13 5.83 10.07
C LYS A 133 -0.97 6.61 10.68
N GLY A 134 -0.89 7.92 10.44
CA GLY A 134 0.25 8.74 10.89
C GLY A 134 1.54 8.48 10.14
N LEU A 135 1.48 7.86 8.95
CA LEU A 135 2.63 7.55 8.12
C LEU A 135 2.65 8.44 6.88
N ARG A 136 3.84 8.81 6.40
CA ARG A 136 4.03 9.47 5.10
C ARG A 136 5.01 8.67 4.26
N TYR A 137 4.70 8.50 2.98
CA TYR A 137 5.65 7.93 2.03
C TYR A 137 6.73 8.97 1.72
N ASP A 138 8.00 8.59 1.89
CA ASP A 138 9.16 9.42 1.56
C ASP A 138 9.90 8.83 0.36
N SER A 139 9.76 9.49 -0.79
CA SER A 139 10.44 9.11 -2.04
C SER A 139 11.94 9.34 -1.99
N THR A 140 12.46 10.18 -1.08
CA THR A 140 13.89 10.51 -1.01
C THR A 140 14.73 9.40 -0.38
N LYS A 141 14.15 8.58 0.52
CA LYS A 141 14.81 7.40 1.08
C LYS A 141 15.20 6.38 0.03
N ARG A 142 14.41 6.26 -1.03
CA ARG A 142 14.71 5.40 -2.17
C ARG A 142 15.77 6.00 -3.10
N ALA A 143 15.67 7.30 -3.39
CA ALA A 143 16.64 7.99 -4.24
C ALA A 143 18.08 7.86 -3.73
N ASN A 144 18.25 7.77 -2.41
CA ASN A 144 19.55 7.63 -1.74
C ASN A 144 20.03 6.18 -1.61
N ASN A 145 19.14 5.18 -1.73
CA ASN A 145 19.53 3.77 -1.62
C ASN A 145 18.51 2.85 -2.34
N ALA A 146 18.86 2.44 -3.57
CA ALA A 146 17.98 1.69 -4.47
C ALA A 146 17.58 0.29 -3.94
N GLU A 147 18.29 -0.23 -2.94
CA GLU A 147 18.01 -1.52 -2.29
C GLU A 147 17.13 -1.39 -1.04
N THR A 148 16.66 -0.20 -0.68
CA THR A 148 15.87 0.03 0.54
C THR A 148 14.60 -0.84 0.53
N PRO A 149 14.45 -1.79 1.47
CA PRO A 149 13.26 -2.61 1.56
C PRO A 149 12.03 -1.73 1.78
N ALA A 150 10.89 -2.07 1.17
CA ALA A 150 9.62 -1.33 1.29
C ALA A 150 9.15 -1.04 2.73
N ALA A 151 9.75 -1.70 3.73
CA ALA A 151 9.53 -1.46 5.15
C ALA A 151 10.10 -0.12 5.67
N HIS A 152 11.11 0.47 5.00
CA HIS A 152 11.80 1.68 5.45
C HIS A 152 11.41 2.96 4.66
N ALA A 153 10.44 2.86 3.74
CA ALA A 153 10.01 3.97 2.88
C ALA A 153 9.01 4.95 3.56
N PHE A 154 8.82 4.83 4.87
CA PHE A 154 7.90 5.68 5.63
C PHE A 154 8.63 6.52 6.66
N ASP A 155 8.12 7.73 6.87
CA ASP A 155 8.37 8.53 8.06
C ASP A 155 7.16 8.43 9.00
N ASP A 156 7.45 8.26 10.30
CA ASP A 156 6.47 8.50 11.35
C ASP A 156 6.22 10.01 11.41
N ILE A 157 4.98 10.44 11.23
CA ILE A 157 4.61 11.84 11.44
C ILE A 157 4.56 12.06 12.95
N MET A 158 5.73 12.28 13.56
CA MET A 158 5.86 12.75 14.94
C MET A 158 6.15 14.25 14.94
N GLU A 159 5.24 15.05 14.38
CA GLU A 159 5.28 16.50 14.55
C GLU A 159 3.86 17.08 14.43
N ASP A 160 3.41 17.65 15.55
CA ASP A 160 2.38 18.68 15.67
C ASP A 160 0.90 18.32 15.38
N LEU A 161 0.36 17.41 16.21
CA LEU A 161 -1.03 17.53 16.67
C LEU A 161 -1.02 18.20 18.05
N GLY A 162 -0.57 19.45 18.09
CA GLY A 162 -0.85 20.36 19.19
C GLY A 162 -2.36 20.60 19.31
N ASP A 163 -2.87 20.42 20.52
CA ASP A 163 -4.19 20.85 20.98
C ASP A 163 -5.42 20.05 20.50
N LEU A 164 -5.60 18.85 21.07
CA LEU A 164 -6.93 18.41 21.51
C LEU A 164 -6.76 17.80 22.91
N GLY A 165 -7.08 18.63 23.90
CA GLY A 165 -6.90 18.35 25.31
C GLY A 165 -7.55 17.06 25.83
N ASP A 166 -6.83 16.48 26.78
CA ASP A 166 -7.31 15.83 28.01
C ASP A 166 -8.49 14.87 27.90
N LEU A 167 -8.16 13.57 27.84
CA LEU A 167 -8.83 12.57 28.68
C LEU A 167 -7.79 11.62 29.28
N SER A 168 -7.31 12.02 30.46
CA SER A 168 -6.59 11.24 31.45
C SER A 168 -7.09 9.80 31.68
N GLY A 169 -6.12 8.87 31.79
CA GLY A 169 -6.14 7.72 32.72
C GLY A 169 -6.42 6.36 32.07
N ASN A 170 -5.72 5.26 32.36
CA ASN A 170 -4.67 4.97 33.32
C ASN A 170 -4.08 3.57 33.00
N VAL A 171 -2.75 3.46 33.04
CA VAL A 171 -1.92 2.36 33.58
C VAL A 171 -2.16 0.90 33.12
N ASN A 172 -1.19 0.37 32.36
CA ASN A 172 -0.27 -0.67 32.87
C ASN A 172 0.92 -0.88 31.92
N LYS A 173 2.01 -0.14 32.18
CA LYS A 173 3.37 -0.47 31.72
C LYS A 173 3.93 -1.53 32.68
N ARG A 174 4.41 -2.66 32.16
CA ARG A 174 5.32 -3.54 32.91
C ARG A 174 6.76 -3.16 32.55
N PRO A 175 7.61 -2.73 33.49
CA PRO A 175 9.05 -2.69 33.28
C PRO A 175 9.68 -4.05 33.66
N LEU A 176 10.64 -4.48 32.85
CA LEU A 176 11.55 -5.61 33.08
C LEU A 176 12.91 -5.05 33.55
N GLY A 177 13.53 -5.73 34.51
CA GLY A 177 14.81 -5.38 35.15
C GLY A 177 14.56 -4.82 36.55
N GLU A 178 15.17 -5.32 37.62
CA GLU A 178 16.62 -5.45 37.78
C GLU A 178 17.04 -6.71 38.58
N THR A 179 18.28 -7.10 38.31
CA THR A 179 19.08 -8.16 38.92
C THR A 179 19.51 -7.76 40.32
N GLU A 180 19.23 -8.56 41.33
CA GLU A 180 19.97 -8.54 42.61
C GLU A 180 20.58 -9.93 42.85
N MET A 181 21.91 -9.94 42.97
CA MET A 181 22.70 -11.05 43.48
C MET A 181 22.52 -11.11 45.00
N ASP A 182 22.22 -12.29 45.54
CA ASP A 182 22.62 -12.65 46.89
C ASP A 182 23.14 -14.09 46.90
N ILE A 183 24.34 -14.20 47.45
CA ILE A 183 25.14 -15.38 47.82
C ILE A 183 24.89 -15.49 49.36
N ASP A 184 24.47 -16.58 50.00
CA ASP A 184 25.18 -17.85 50.19
C ASP A 184 24.32 -18.87 51.00
N GLU A 185 24.79 -20.12 50.96
CA GLU A 185 24.76 -21.20 51.97
C GLU A 185 23.50 -22.04 52.37
N GLU A 186 23.77 -23.35 52.29
CA GLU A 186 23.29 -24.50 53.07
C GLU A 186 21.81 -24.95 53.03
N GLY A 187 21.60 -26.24 52.71
CA GLY A 187 20.32 -26.88 53.00
C GLY A 187 19.93 -28.15 52.23
N THR A 188 20.83 -29.13 52.10
CA THR A 188 20.55 -30.59 52.10
C THR A 188 19.34 -31.21 51.34
N THR A 189 19.71 -32.19 50.51
CA THR A 189 19.09 -33.55 50.34
C THR A 189 17.81 -33.74 49.52
N LYS A 190 18.00 -34.40 48.35
CA LYS A 190 17.63 -35.82 48.03
C LYS A 190 17.08 -35.93 46.60
N ARG A 191 18.02 -36.20 45.69
CA ARG A 191 17.75 -36.62 44.31
C ARG A 191 17.51 -38.13 44.33
N SER A 192 16.26 -38.56 44.24
CA SER A 192 15.93 -39.94 43.86
C SER A 192 15.82 -40.00 42.33
N ARG A 193 16.72 -40.75 41.69
CA ARG A 193 16.52 -41.32 40.36
C ARG A 193 17.08 -42.73 40.35
N ASN A 194 16.22 -43.63 39.90
CA ASN A 194 16.46 -45.03 39.56
C ASN A 194 17.79 -45.25 38.85
N LEU A 195 18.53 -46.26 39.33
CA LEU A 195 18.96 -47.45 38.59
C LEU A 195 19.49 -48.47 39.60
#